data_AF-A0A4S4K6M2-F1
#
_entry.id   AF-A0A4S4K6M2-F1
#
_cell.length_a   1.000
_cell.length_b   1.000
_cell.length_c   1.000
_cell.angle_alpha   90.00
_cell.angle_beta   90.00
_cell.angle_gamma   90.00
#
_symmetry.space_group_name_H-M   'P 1'
#
loop_
_entity.id
_entity.type
_entity.pdbx_description
1 polymer ?
#
loop_
_entity_poly.entity_id
_entity_poly.type
_entity_poly.pdbx_seq_one_letter_code
_entity_poly.pdbx_strand_id
1 'polypeptide(L)'
;MDPNWESREENLRFLDALFHAIDGNFTQNQKDKNTDVDDFPLTLGAAYFANENDVAKYIKDLGPLKHESSTCHKFGAMGYSGHWGSVSGTLRLSCARHMFVLPGGGVDLQKGERFANVDFAMISGLRLWADLFVHVSAYNINCQYRINFEKRMEAF
;
A
#
# COMPACT_ATOMS: atom_id res chain seq x y z
N MET A 1 1.77 6.15 21.02
CA MET A 1 0.75 7.22 20.90
C MET A 1 0.62 7.88 22.25
N ASP A 2 0.17 9.14 22.32
CA ASP A 2 -0.18 9.77 23.59
C ASP A 2 -1.25 8.91 24.27
N PRO A 3 -1.12 8.49 25.55
CA PRO A 3 -2.12 7.63 26.20
C PRO A 3 -3.54 8.20 26.20
N ASN A 4 -3.71 9.51 26.08
CA ASN A 4 -5.01 10.18 26.14
C ASN A 4 -5.52 10.67 24.77
N TRP A 5 -4.92 10.20 23.67
CA TRP A 5 -5.26 10.63 22.30
C TRP A 5 -6.76 10.51 21.98
N GLU A 6 -7.44 9.49 22.51
CA GLU A 6 -8.88 9.25 22.31
C GLU A 6 -9.77 10.35 22.90
N SER A 7 -9.33 10.93 24.02
CA SER A 7 -10.06 11.99 24.73
C SER A 7 -9.83 13.40 24.16
N ARG A 8 -8.98 13.53 23.13
CA ARG A 8 -8.57 14.83 22.61
C ARG A 8 -9.74 15.56 21.95
N GLU A 9 -9.89 16.83 22.31
CA GLU A 9 -10.84 17.75 21.68
C GLU A 9 -10.64 17.78 20.15
N GLU A 10 -11.75 17.86 19.41
CA GLU A 10 -11.76 17.67 17.95
C GLU A 10 -10.81 18.63 17.22
N ASN A 11 -10.79 19.90 17.62
CA ASN A 11 -9.91 20.94 17.09
C ASN A 11 -8.42 20.69 17.36
N LEU A 12 -8.06 19.76 18.26
CA LEU A 12 -6.68 19.40 18.61
C LEU A 12 -6.27 18.01 18.10
N ARG A 13 -7.18 17.20 17.55
CA ARG A 13 -6.90 15.83 17.07
C ARG A 13 -5.78 15.75 16.04
N PHE A 14 -5.48 16.83 15.32
CA PHE A 14 -4.37 16.91 14.39
C PHE A 14 -2.99 16.65 15.03
N LEU A 15 -2.86 16.84 16.35
CA LEU A 15 -1.63 16.56 17.09
C LEU A 15 -1.28 15.06 17.10
N ASP A 16 -2.29 14.19 17.10
CA ASP A 16 -2.13 12.73 17.05
C ASP A 16 -2.23 12.16 15.63
N ALA A 17 -2.35 13.02 14.61
CA ALA A 17 -2.57 12.59 13.24
C ALA A 17 -1.42 11.71 12.71
N LEU A 18 -1.77 10.63 12.01
CA LEU A 18 -0.82 9.81 11.28
C LEU A 18 -0.63 10.36 9.86
N PHE A 19 0.59 10.77 9.57
CA PHE A 19 1.01 11.19 8.23
C PHE A 19 1.61 9.99 7.52
N HIS A 20 0.99 9.54 6.43
CA HIS A 20 1.46 8.41 5.65
C HIS A 20 1.53 8.74 4.16
N ALA A 21 2.53 8.18 3.49
CA ALA A 21 2.77 8.35 2.06
C ALA A 21 2.92 6.98 1.39
N ILE A 22 2.33 6.83 0.22
CA ILE A 22 2.44 5.60 -0.58
C ILE A 22 3.02 5.93 -1.96
N ASP A 23 4.01 5.13 -2.38
CA ASP A 23 4.67 5.30 -3.66
C ASP A 23 5.21 3.97 -4.21
N GLY A 24 5.23 3.85 -5.54
CA GLY A 24 5.67 2.68 -6.28
C GLY A 24 7.09 2.84 -6.81
N ASN A 25 7.97 1.89 -6.48
CA ASN A 25 9.29 1.74 -7.08
C ASN A 25 9.25 0.65 -8.17
N PHE A 26 9.38 1.07 -9.44
CA PHE A 26 9.31 0.18 -10.60
C PHE A 26 10.66 -0.42 -11.02
N THR A 27 11.77 -0.06 -10.36
CA THR A 27 13.10 -0.58 -10.69
C THR A 27 13.49 -1.77 -9.82
N GLN A 28 12.93 -1.89 -8.61
CA GLN A 28 13.09 -3.05 -7.75
C GLN A 28 12.26 -4.24 -8.26
N ASN A 29 12.82 -5.00 -9.21
CA ASN A 29 12.18 -6.14 -9.85
C ASN A 29 12.84 -7.46 -9.47
N GLN A 30 12.08 -8.55 -9.60
CA GLN A 30 12.56 -9.92 -9.43
C GLN A 30 12.24 -10.72 -10.68
N LYS A 31 13.24 -11.46 -11.17
CA LYS A 31 13.08 -12.42 -12.26
C LYS A 31 12.58 -13.75 -11.70
N ASP A 32 11.83 -14.46 -12.51
CA ASP A 32 11.36 -15.80 -12.21
C ASP A 32 12.55 -16.77 -12.21
N LYS A 33 13.06 -17.09 -11.01
CA LYS A 33 14.26 -17.92 -10.78
C LYS A 33 13.99 -18.96 -9.70
N ASN A 34 12.93 -19.74 -9.87
CA ASN A 34 12.43 -20.68 -8.86
C ASN A 34 13.22 -22.02 -8.88
N THR A 35 14.54 -21.94 -9.03
CA THR A 35 15.42 -23.10 -9.19
C THR A 35 15.96 -23.64 -7.87
N ASP A 36 15.86 -22.87 -6.80
CA ASP A 36 16.30 -23.24 -5.46
C ASP A 36 15.08 -23.45 -4.56
N VAL A 37 15.00 -24.62 -3.93
CA VAL A 37 13.89 -25.00 -3.04
C VAL A 37 14.03 -24.36 -1.65
N ASP A 38 15.22 -23.91 -1.30
CA ASP A 38 15.53 -23.24 -0.04
C ASP A 38 15.46 -21.70 -0.16
N ASP A 39 15.07 -21.18 -1.33
CA ASP A 39 14.82 -19.75 -1.55
C ASP A 39 13.43 -19.36 -1.02
N PHE A 40 13.35 -19.11 0.28
CA PHE A 40 12.15 -18.64 0.96
C PHE A 40 12.40 -17.35 1.75
N PRO A 41 11.38 -16.48 1.90
CA PRO A 41 11.52 -15.26 2.67
C PRO A 41 11.74 -15.55 4.16
N LEU A 42 12.85 -15.05 4.71
CA LEU A 42 13.14 -15.16 6.15
C LEU A 42 12.16 -14.37 7.02
N THR A 43 11.52 -13.35 6.45
CA THR A 43 10.58 -12.45 7.14
C THR A 43 9.23 -12.43 6.42
N LEU A 44 8.64 -13.60 6.19
CA LEU A 44 7.33 -13.73 5.54
C LEU A 44 6.24 -13.02 6.35
N GLY A 45 5.81 -11.84 5.89
CA GLY A 45 4.84 -11.00 6.60
C GLY A 45 5.38 -10.36 7.88
N ALA A 46 6.71 -10.24 8.01
CA ALA A 46 7.35 -9.55 9.12
C ALA A 46 8.15 -8.32 8.62
N ALA A 47 8.51 -7.45 9.56
CA ALA A 47 9.15 -6.18 9.27
C ALA A 47 8.32 -5.33 8.27
N TYR A 48 8.90 -4.96 7.13
CA TYR A 48 8.34 -3.93 6.24
C TYR A 48 7.40 -4.46 5.16
N PHE A 49 7.42 -5.76 4.87
CA PHE A 49 6.60 -6.35 3.81
C PHE A 49 5.36 -7.03 4.38
N ALA A 50 4.26 -6.90 3.66
CA ALA A 50 3.06 -7.67 3.90
C ALA A 50 3.31 -9.17 3.68
N ASN A 51 2.41 -10.01 4.21
CA ASN A 51 2.47 -11.44 3.95
C ASN A 51 2.14 -11.74 2.49
N GLU A 52 3.10 -12.29 1.76
CA GLU A 52 2.98 -12.58 0.32
C GLU A 52 1.82 -13.53 0.00
N ASN A 53 1.54 -14.50 0.88
CA ASN A 53 0.43 -15.44 0.68
C ASN A 53 -0.93 -14.75 0.82
N ASP A 54 -1.04 -13.80 1.76
CA ASP A 54 -2.27 -13.03 1.95
C ASP A 54 -2.50 -12.08 0.79
N VAL A 55 -1.44 -11.44 0.29
CA VAL A 55 -1.49 -10.60 -0.93
C VAL A 55 -1.93 -11.45 -2.12
N ALA A 56 -1.33 -12.63 -2.32
CA ALA A 56 -1.67 -13.51 -3.43
C ALA A 56 -3.13 -14.00 -3.36
N LYS A 57 -3.62 -14.34 -2.16
CA LYS A 57 -5.00 -14.71 -1.92
C LYS A 57 -5.96 -13.56 -2.25
N TYR A 58 -5.67 -12.37 -1.73
CA TYR A 58 -6.46 -11.18 -1.99
C TYR A 58 -6.56 -10.85 -3.49
N ILE A 59 -5.44 -10.86 -4.22
CA ILE A 59 -5.43 -10.59 -5.66
C ILE A 59 -6.23 -11.64 -6.43
N LYS A 60 -6.16 -12.91 -6.02
CA LYS A 60 -6.90 -14.01 -6.64
C LYS A 60 -8.41 -13.87 -6.44
N ASP A 61 -8.84 -13.42 -5.26
CA ASP A 61 -10.25 -13.34 -4.86
C ASP A 61 -10.93 -12.05 -5.38
N LEU A 62 -10.15 -11.03 -5.76
CA LEU A 62 -10.63 -9.70 -6.18
C LEU A 62 -11.51 -9.70 -7.45
N GLY A 63 -11.48 -10.77 -8.24
CA GLY A 63 -12.14 -10.84 -9.54
C GLY A 63 -11.52 -9.89 -10.59
N PRO A 64 -12.19 -9.65 -11.72
CA PRO A 64 -11.67 -8.76 -12.77
C PRO A 64 -11.60 -7.31 -12.29
N LEU A 65 -10.39 -6.75 -12.26
CA LEU A 65 -10.15 -5.35 -11.96
C LEU A 65 -10.89 -4.45 -12.94
N LYS A 66 -11.83 -3.65 -12.43
CA LYS A 66 -12.48 -2.61 -13.22
C LYS A 66 -11.45 -1.52 -13.55
N HIS A 67 -11.40 -1.13 -14.82
CA HIS A 67 -10.58 0.01 -15.21
C HIS A 67 -11.21 1.31 -14.68
N GLU A 68 -10.46 2.02 -13.84
CA GLU A 68 -10.83 3.36 -13.39
C GLU A 68 -10.12 4.38 -14.27
N SER A 69 -10.90 5.11 -15.06
CA SER A 69 -10.36 6.12 -15.98
C SER A 69 -9.73 7.28 -15.23
N SER A 70 -8.49 7.62 -15.56
CA SER A 70 -7.81 8.78 -14.98
C SER A 70 -8.49 10.08 -15.40
N THR A 71 -8.96 10.84 -14.41
CA THR A 71 -9.42 12.22 -14.59
C THR A 71 -8.32 13.25 -14.34
N CYS A 72 -7.12 12.79 -13.95
CA CYS A 72 -5.97 13.66 -13.68
C CYS A 72 -5.26 14.04 -14.99
N HIS A 73 -4.71 15.26 -15.05
CA HIS A 73 -4.08 15.80 -16.24
C HIS A 73 -2.82 15.01 -16.64
N LYS A 74 -2.96 14.12 -17.64
CA LYS A 74 -1.89 13.39 -18.35
C LYS A 74 -0.86 12.65 -17.47
N PHE A 75 -1.16 12.41 -16.20
CA PHE A 75 -0.26 11.68 -15.31
C PHE A 75 -0.47 10.18 -15.43
N GLY A 76 0.56 9.47 -15.89
CA GLY A 76 0.57 8.03 -16.09
C GLY A 76 1.27 7.30 -14.96
N ALA A 77 0.64 7.20 -13.78
CA ALA A 77 1.20 6.41 -12.66
C ALA A 77 0.83 4.92 -12.74
N MET A 78 -0.36 4.62 -13.27
CA MET A 78 -0.94 3.28 -13.22
C MET A 78 -0.56 2.45 -14.44
N GLY A 79 -0.26 1.17 -14.22
CA GLY A 79 -0.05 0.20 -15.30
C GLY A 79 1.23 0.37 -16.12
N TYR A 80 2.13 1.29 -15.74
CA TYR A 80 3.48 1.31 -16.30
C TYR A 80 4.30 0.17 -15.70
N SER A 81 4.68 -0.79 -16.54
CA SER A 81 5.66 -1.81 -16.20
C SER A 81 6.59 -2.01 -17.38
N GLY A 82 7.77 -1.40 -17.34
CA GLY A 82 8.84 -1.64 -18.33
C GLY A 82 9.56 -2.98 -18.10
N HIS A 83 9.31 -3.63 -16.95
CA HIS A 83 10.04 -4.80 -16.50
C HIS A 83 9.14 -6.04 -16.45
N TRP A 84 9.68 -7.12 -16.99
CA TRP A 84 9.05 -8.45 -17.05
C TRP A 84 9.72 -9.37 -16.04
N GLY A 85 8.95 -10.04 -15.19
CA GLY A 85 9.42 -10.91 -14.12
C GLY A 85 8.27 -11.36 -13.21
N SER A 86 8.59 -12.10 -12.14
CA SER A 86 7.62 -12.44 -11.08
C SER A 86 7.18 -11.19 -10.31
N VAL A 87 8.12 -10.26 -10.10
CA VAL A 87 7.89 -8.95 -9.50
C VAL A 87 8.39 -7.86 -10.45
N SER A 88 7.52 -6.93 -10.82
CA SER A 88 7.79 -5.80 -11.71
C SER A 88 8.22 -4.53 -10.97
N GLY A 89 8.08 -4.48 -9.66
CA GLY A 89 8.33 -3.34 -8.79
C GLY A 89 7.84 -3.62 -7.37
N THR A 90 8.05 -2.68 -6.45
CA THR A 90 7.50 -2.74 -5.08
C THR A 90 6.74 -1.46 -4.76
N LEU A 91 5.62 -1.56 -4.08
CA LEU A 91 4.89 -0.43 -3.52
C LEU A 91 5.10 -0.38 -2.02
N ARG A 92 5.30 0.82 -1.45
CA ARG A 92 5.57 0.97 -0.02
C ARG A 92 4.76 2.08 0.59
N LEU A 93 4.08 1.76 1.68
CA LEU A 93 3.48 2.69 2.61
C LEU A 93 4.52 3.12 3.66
N SER A 94 4.71 4.42 3.81
CA SER A 94 5.71 5.00 4.70
C SER A 94 5.10 6.05 5.63
N CYS A 95 5.69 6.23 6.80
CA CYS A 95 5.40 7.38 7.65
C CYS A 95 5.98 8.63 7.00
N ALA A 96 5.13 9.56 6.56
CA ALA A 96 5.55 10.79 5.90
C ALA A 96 6.20 11.80 6.85
N ARG A 97 6.05 11.63 8.17
CA ARG A 97 6.72 12.47 9.18
C ARG A 97 8.16 12.05 9.44
N HIS A 98 8.42 10.74 9.46
CA HIS A 98 9.70 10.17 9.89
C HIS A 98 10.44 9.41 8.77
N MET A 99 9.84 9.32 7.58
CA MET A 99 10.44 8.79 6.35
C MET A 99 10.89 7.32 6.44
N PHE A 100 10.13 6.48 7.14
CA PHE A 100 10.37 5.02 7.18
C PHE A 100 9.14 4.24 6.71
N VAL A 101 9.36 3.04 6.16
CA VAL A 101 8.29 2.14 5.70
C VAL A 101 7.53 1.60 6.91
N LEU A 102 6.20 1.67 6.89
CA LEU A 102 5.38 1.12 7.97
C LEU A 102 5.48 -0.42 7.97
N PRO A 103 5.42 -1.07 9.15
CA PRO A 103 5.41 -2.52 9.22
C PRO A 103 4.26 -3.12 8.40
N GLY A 104 4.55 -4.12 7.56
CA GLY A 104 3.55 -4.72 6.66
C GLY A 104 3.04 -3.78 5.55
N GLY A 105 3.64 -2.60 5.36
CA GLY A 105 3.22 -1.61 4.37
C GLY A 105 3.82 -1.78 2.97
N GLY A 106 4.72 -2.76 2.78
CA GLY A 106 5.35 -3.09 1.50
C GLY A 106 4.63 -4.22 0.78
N VAL A 107 4.39 -4.08 -0.52
CA VAL A 107 3.81 -5.13 -1.38
C VAL A 107 4.54 -5.22 -2.72
N ASP A 108 4.62 -6.42 -3.27
CA ASP A 108 5.18 -6.65 -4.59
C ASP A 108 4.17 -6.37 -5.71
N LEU A 109 4.64 -5.78 -6.80
CA LEU A 109 3.84 -5.45 -7.97
C LEU A 109 4.00 -6.52 -9.05
N GLN A 110 2.92 -7.20 -9.44
CA GLN A 110 2.98 -8.26 -10.46
C GLN A 110 3.10 -7.68 -11.88
N LYS A 111 2.41 -6.55 -12.14
CA LYS A 111 2.45 -5.87 -13.44
C LYS A 111 2.08 -4.40 -13.27
N GLY A 112 3.08 -3.63 -12.85
CA GLY A 112 2.95 -2.22 -12.53
C GLY A 112 2.05 -1.97 -11.32
N GLU A 113 1.88 -0.69 -11.00
CA GLU A 113 1.03 -0.26 -9.90
C GLU A 113 -0.45 -0.41 -10.28
N ARG A 114 -1.23 -0.95 -9.34
CA ARG A 114 -2.68 -1.15 -9.43
C ARG A 114 -3.29 -0.75 -8.10
N PHE A 115 -4.52 -0.25 -8.10
CA PHE A 115 -5.14 0.19 -6.86
C PHE A 115 -5.33 -0.96 -5.88
N ALA A 116 -5.54 -2.20 -6.36
CA ALA A 116 -5.54 -3.37 -5.49
C ALA A 116 -4.25 -3.52 -4.66
N ASN A 117 -3.08 -3.22 -5.24
CA ASN A 117 -1.82 -3.28 -4.50
C ASN A 117 -1.78 -2.19 -3.42
N VAL A 118 -2.26 -0.99 -3.75
CA VAL A 118 -2.39 0.16 -2.83
C VAL A 118 -3.37 -0.16 -1.70
N ASP A 119 -4.53 -0.73 -2.02
CA ASP A 119 -5.58 -1.13 -1.09
C ASP A 119 -5.01 -2.09 -0.03
N PHE A 120 -4.29 -3.13 -0.49
CA PHE A 120 -3.67 -4.10 0.41
C PHE A 120 -2.55 -3.49 1.27
N ALA A 121 -1.67 -2.67 0.67
CA ALA A 121 -0.61 -2.00 1.41
C ALA A 121 -1.15 -1.06 2.49
N MET A 122 -2.27 -0.37 2.22
CA MET A 122 -2.96 0.50 3.16
C MET A 122 -3.56 -0.30 4.32
N ILE A 123 -4.36 -1.35 4.04
CA ILE A 123 -5.01 -2.11 5.12
C ILE A 123 -3.99 -2.84 6.00
N SER A 124 -2.97 -3.45 5.38
CA SER A 124 -1.90 -4.17 6.08
C SER A 124 -1.03 -3.21 6.91
N GLY A 125 -0.57 -2.11 6.30
CA GLY A 125 0.36 -1.19 6.94
C GLY A 125 -0.27 -0.20 7.92
N LEU A 126 -1.56 0.12 7.80
CA LEU A 126 -2.27 1.01 8.73
C LEU A 126 -2.95 0.27 9.88
N ARG A 127 -3.00 -1.06 9.87
CA ARG A 127 -3.73 -1.87 10.86
C ARG A 127 -3.45 -1.49 12.32
N LEU A 128 -2.19 -1.18 12.67
CA LEU A 128 -1.80 -0.83 14.04
C LEU A 128 -2.25 0.57 14.48
N TRP A 129 -2.69 1.40 13.54
CA TRP A 129 -3.05 2.79 13.73
C TRP A 129 -4.44 3.12 13.19
N ALA A 130 -5.23 2.11 12.84
CA ALA A 130 -6.54 2.28 12.19
C ALA A 130 -7.53 3.08 13.05
N ASP A 131 -7.38 3.03 14.38
CA ASP A 131 -8.26 3.72 15.32
C ASP A 131 -7.99 5.24 15.40
N LEU A 132 -6.86 5.72 14.88
CA LEU A 132 -6.54 7.15 14.93
C LEU A 132 -7.58 7.99 14.18
N PHE A 133 -8.07 9.04 14.83
CA PHE A 133 -9.13 9.88 14.26
C PHE A 133 -8.72 10.66 13.00
N VAL A 134 -7.41 10.88 12.80
CA VAL A 134 -6.91 11.72 11.71
C VAL A 134 -5.79 11.02 10.95
N HIS A 135 -6.07 10.68 9.69
CA HIS A 135 -5.11 10.16 8.74
C HIS A 135 -4.85 11.20 7.64
N VAL A 136 -3.58 11.55 7.44
CA VAL A 136 -3.13 12.45 6.38
C VAL A 136 -2.36 11.64 5.35
N SER A 137 -3.02 11.38 4.22
CA SER A 137 -2.50 10.55 3.13
C SER A 137 -1.85 11.40 2.03
N ALA A 138 -0.60 11.06 1.69
CA ALA A 138 0.12 11.57 0.53
C ALA A 138 0.28 10.46 -0.52
N TYR A 139 -0.13 10.74 -1.76
CA TYR A 139 -0.01 9.81 -2.89
C TYR A 139 -0.02 10.60 -4.19
N ASN A 140 0.83 10.24 -5.15
CA ASN A 140 1.00 10.95 -6.42
C ASN A 140 -0.31 11.02 -7.27
N ILE A 141 -1.24 10.08 -7.07
CA ILE A 141 -2.58 10.07 -7.67
C ILE A 141 -3.69 9.99 -6.62
N ASN A 142 -3.47 10.59 -5.44
CA ASN A 142 -4.46 10.60 -4.37
C ASN A 142 -5.80 11.20 -4.81
N CYS A 143 -5.79 12.14 -5.76
CA CYS A 143 -6.99 12.74 -6.34
C CYS A 143 -7.93 11.73 -7.00
N GLN A 144 -7.42 10.60 -7.49
CA GLN A 144 -8.21 9.51 -8.06
C GLN A 144 -8.51 8.45 -6.99
N TYR A 145 -7.49 8.03 -6.26
CA TYR A 145 -7.58 6.96 -5.28
C TYR A 145 -8.63 7.25 -4.19
N ARG A 146 -8.63 8.47 -3.65
CA ARG A 146 -9.51 8.88 -2.55
C ARG A 146 -11.00 8.83 -2.89
N ILE A 147 -11.37 8.89 -4.17
CA ILE A 147 -12.78 8.95 -4.62
C ILE A 147 -13.52 7.67 -4.22
N ASN A 148 -12.85 6.53 -4.32
CA ASN A 148 -13.42 5.22 -4.02
C ASN A 148 -12.85 4.61 -2.73
N PHE A 149 -12.15 5.40 -1.90
CA PHE A 149 -11.44 4.89 -0.72
C PHE A 149 -12.36 4.13 0.25
N GLU A 150 -13.51 4.71 0.61
CA GLU A 150 -14.48 4.08 1.52
C GLU A 150 -14.93 2.71 1.00
N LYS A 151 -15.36 2.63 -0.26
CA LYS A 151 -15.76 1.38 -0.93
C LYS A 151 -14.65 0.34 -0.99
N ARG A 152 -13.39 0.78 -1.09
CA ARG A 152 -12.23 -0.12 -1.08
C ARG A 152 -12.01 -0.71 0.31
N MET A 153 -12.16 0.11 1.35
CA MET A 153 -11.98 -0.35 2.73
C MET A 153 -13.12 -1.27 3.18
N GLU A 154 -14.35 -1.09 2.68
CA GLU A 154 -15.48 -2.01 2.92
C GLU A 154 -15.27 -3.44 2.38
N ALA A 155 -14.32 -3.62 1.46
CA ALA A 155 -14.02 -4.94 0.88
C ALA A 155 -13.14 -5.82 1.79
N PHE A 156 -12.67 -5.28 2.92
CA PHE A 156 -11.83 -5.96 3.91
C PHE A 156 -12.59 -6.15 5.23
#